data_AF-X1LEU5-F1
#
_entry.id   AF-X1LEU5-F1
#
_cell.length_a   1.000
_cell.length_b   1.000
_cell.length_c   1.000
_cell.angle_alpha   90.00
_cell.angle_beta   90.00
_cell.angle_gamma   90.00
#
_symmetry.space_group_name_H-M   'P 1'
#
loop_
_entity.id
_entity.type
_entity.pdbx_description
1 polymer ?
#
loop_
_entity_poly.entity_id
_entity_poly.type
_entity_poly.pdbx_seq_one_letter_code
_entity_poly.pdbx_strand_id
1 'polypeptide(L)'
;DSDAVRRLTRAVERLTEECQKREPAGKPVGIVGRYSGSDTSYQTVVSWTVGQMWARNHGRLDEVSMNSSSYAKTRFRLTVEGKIFFKDLQLQSDLTLPFRPPNELRRGEEVKIECKSSDGTAIIVTATITGREY
;
A
#
# COMPACT_ATOMS: atom_id res chain seq x y z
N ASP A 1 41.07 -29.28 17.29
CA ASP A 1 40.80 -28.31 16.21
C ASP A 1 39.69 -28.70 15.22
N SER A 2 39.45 -30.00 14.96
CA SER A 2 38.43 -30.44 13.99
C SER A 2 36.96 -30.17 14.39
N ASP A 3 36.64 -30.20 15.69
CA ASP A 3 35.24 -30.05 16.16
C ASP A 3 34.73 -28.59 16.08
N ALA A 4 35.61 -27.61 16.32
CA ALA A 4 35.25 -26.19 16.23
C ALA A 4 34.91 -25.79 14.78
N VAL A 5 35.71 -26.26 13.82
CA VAL A 5 35.46 -26.04 12.38
C VAL A 5 34.12 -26.66 11.98
N ARG A 6 33.82 -27.90 12.43
CA ARG A 6 32.56 -28.58 12.10
C ARG A 6 31.32 -27.88 12.66
N ARG A 7 31.43 -27.25 13.84
CA ARG A 7 30.35 -26.44 14.44
C ARG A 7 30.13 -25.14 13.69
N LEU A 8 31.21 -24.48 13.27
CA LEU A 8 31.14 -23.27 12.45
C LEU A 8 30.52 -23.55 11.08
N THR A 9 30.91 -24.63 10.40
CA THR A 9 30.32 -25.02 9.12
C THR A 9 28.80 -25.23 9.24
N ARG A 10 28.33 -25.96 10.26
CA ARG A 10 26.89 -26.17 10.50
C ARG A 10 26.12 -24.92 10.91
N ALA A 11 26.80 -23.94 11.51
CA ALA A 11 26.19 -22.65 11.85
C ALA A 11 26.07 -21.76 10.61
N VAL A 12 27.11 -21.74 9.76
CA VAL A 12 27.10 -21.04 8.48
C VAL A 12 26.07 -21.66 7.53
N GLU A 13 25.96 -22.98 7.46
CA GLU A 13 24.93 -23.67 6.66
C GLU A 13 23.52 -23.29 7.14
N ARG A 14 23.25 -23.32 8.45
CA ARG A 14 21.96 -22.89 9.02
C ARG A 14 21.65 -21.42 8.76
N LEU A 15 22.62 -20.53 8.93
CA LEU A 15 22.44 -19.10 8.63
C LEU A 15 22.26 -18.87 7.13
N THR A 16 22.90 -19.66 6.28
CA THR A 16 22.75 -19.59 4.82
C THR A 16 21.37 -20.10 4.40
N GLU A 17 20.85 -21.17 5.00
CA GLU A 17 19.48 -21.66 4.81
C GLU A 17 18.44 -20.67 5.33
N GLU A 18 18.68 -20.05 6.49
CA GLU A 18 17.84 -18.97 7.05
C GLU A 18 17.85 -17.72 6.15
N CYS A 19 19.00 -17.35 5.57
CA CYS A 19 19.10 -16.26 4.58
C CYS A 19 18.53 -16.64 3.21
N GLN A 20 18.52 -17.91 2.83
CA GLN A 20 17.92 -18.41 1.57
C GLN A 20 16.42 -18.64 1.67
N LYS A 21 15.84 -18.56 2.87
CA LYS A 21 14.42 -18.27 3.10
C LYS A 21 14.07 -16.82 2.73
N ARG A 22 14.65 -16.30 1.64
CA ARG A 22 14.09 -15.15 0.92
C ARG A 22 12.68 -15.55 0.56
N GLU A 23 11.70 -14.85 1.11
CA GLU A 23 10.33 -14.95 0.64
C GLU A 23 10.35 -14.93 -0.90
N PRO A 24 9.60 -15.83 -1.56
CA PRO A 24 9.51 -15.81 -3.02
C PRO A 24 9.24 -14.39 -3.46
N ALA A 25 9.94 -13.91 -4.49
CA ALA A 25 9.81 -12.52 -4.93
C ALA A 25 8.33 -12.21 -5.17
N GLY A 26 7.71 -11.46 -4.24
CA GLY A 26 6.29 -11.18 -4.26
C GLY A 26 5.89 -10.57 -5.60
N LYS A 27 4.71 -10.95 -6.09
CA LYS A 27 4.16 -10.43 -7.34
C LYS A 27 3.85 -8.94 -7.16
N PRO A 28 4.36 -8.06 -8.04
CA PRO A 28 4.16 -6.63 -7.87
C PRO A 28 2.68 -6.27 -8.06
N VAL A 29 2.24 -5.30 -7.26
CA VAL A 29 0.95 -4.61 -7.41
C VAL A 29 1.25 -3.15 -7.63
N GLY A 30 0.65 -2.58 -8.67
CA GLY A 30 0.69 -1.15 -8.96
C GLY A 30 -0.63 -0.75 -9.60
N ILE A 31 -1.47 -0.05 -8.85
CA ILE A 31 -2.80 0.36 -9.30
C ILE A 31 -2.84 1.89 -9.34
N VAL A 32 -3.33 2.42 -10.44
CA VAL A 32 -3.54 3.86 -10.64
C VAL A 32 -5.03 4.08 -10.84
N GLY A 33 -5.59 5.07 -10.15
CA GLY A 33 -6.98 5.46 -10.28
C GLY A 33 -7.13 6.96 -10.46
N ARG A 34 -8.23 7.36 -11.10
CA ARG A 34 -8.58 8.76 -11.34
C ARG A 34 -10.06 8.97 -11.06
N TYR A 35 -10.37 10.02 -10.32
CA TYR A 35 -11.72 10.53 -10.14
C TYR A 35 -11.80 11.94 -10.75
N SER A 36 -12.93 12.25 -11.38
CA SER A 36 -13.23 13.57 -11.93
C SER A 36 -14.69 13.88 -11.67
N GLY A 37 -14.97 14.84 -10.80
CA GLY A 37 -16.34 15.16 -10.40
C GLY A 37 -16.40 16.21 -9.30
N SER A 38 -17.59 16.42 -8.76
CA SER A 38 -17.89 17.47 -7.77
C SER A 38 -18.60 16.93 -6.52
N ASP A 39 -18.64 15.61 -6.35
CA ASP A 39 -19.39 14.99 -5.26
C ASP A 39 -18.88 15.45 -3.90
N THR A 40 -19.81 15.83 -3.03
CA THR A 40 -19.53 16.15 -1.62
C THR A 40 -19.59 14.91 -0.72
N SER A 41 -19.92 13.75 -1.30
CA SER A 41 -19.78 12.42 -0.70
C SER A 41 -18.46 11.78 -1.14
N TYR A 42 -17.93 10.86 -0.31
CA TYR A 42 -16.68 10.16 -0.64
C TYR A 42 -16.85 9.25 -1.85
N GLN A 43 -15.96 9.44 -2.82
CA GLN A 43 -15.84 8.63 -4.02
C GLN A 43 -14.51 7.89 -4.00
N THR A 44 -14.54 6.60 -4.38
CA THR A 44 -13.33 5.79 -4.51
C THR A 44 -12.51 6.28 -5.68
N VAL A 45 -11.25 6.64 -5.44
CA VAL A 45 -10.28 6.97 -6.49
C VAL A 45 -9.56 5.71 -6.94
N VAL A 46 -9.06 4.94 -5.98
CA VAL A 46 -8.37 3.66 -6.21
C VAL A 46 -8.56 2.75 -5.01
N SER A 47 -8.69 1.45 -5.25
CA SER A 47 -8.75 0.42 -4.22
C SER A 47 -7.92 -0.80 -4.65
N TRP A 48 -7.29 -1.44 -3.67
CA TRP A 48 -6.62 -2.73 -3.80
C TRP A 48 -7.09 -3.66 -2.68
N THR A 49 -7.66 -4.80 -3.07
CA THR A 49 -7.99 -5.90 -2.15
C THR A 49 -7.00 -7.04 -2.34
N VAL A 50 -6.31 -7.43 -1.27
CA VAL A 50 -5.24 -8.43 -1.33
C VAL A 50 -5.76 -9.78 -1.79
N GLY A 51 -5.06 -10.35 -2.76
CA GLY A 51 -5.32 -11.67 -3.31
C GLY A 51 -6.36 -11.67 -4.44
N GLN A 52 -6.92 -10.52 -4.81
CA GLN A 52 -7.81 -10.44 -5.99
C GLN A 52 -7.03 -10.43 -7.31
N MET A 53 -5.83 -9.83 -7.34
CA MET A 53 -5.05 -9.71 -8.58
C MET A 53 -4.24 -10.97 -8.88
N TRP A 54 -3.55 -11.54 -7.88
CA TRP A 54 -2.64 -12.66 -8.08
C TRP A 54 -3.06 -13.95 -7.36
N ALA A 55 -4.28 -14.00 -6.80
CA ALA A 55 -4.80 -15.15 -6.04
C ALA A 55 -3.89 -15.60 -4.88
N ARG A 56 -3.24 -14.63 -4.23
CA ARG A 56 -2.29 -14.81 -3.13
C ARG A 56 -2.94 -14.68 -1.75
N ASN A 57 -2.23 -15.15 -0.72
CA ASN A 57 -2.79 -15.27 0.64
C ASN A 57 -2.45 -14.09 1.54
N HIS A 58 -1.40 -13.35 1.20
CA HIS A 58 -1.01 -12.14 1.90
C HIS A 58 -0.39 -11.16 0.91
N GLY A 59 -0.30 -9.91 1.34
CA GLY A 59 0.31 -8.82 0.60
C GLY A 59 1.07 -7.90 1.51
N ARG A 60 1.75 -6.94 0.89
CA ARG A 60 2.47 -5.89 1.58
C ARG A 60 2.23 -4.57 0.86
N LEU A 61 1.80 -3.55 1.58
CA LEU A 61 1.55 -2.21 1.03
C LEU A 61 2.85 -1.43 1.01
N ASP A 62 3.46 -1.15 -0.14
CA ASP A 62 4.74 -0.44 -0.18
C ASP A 62 4.56 1.10 -0.10
N GLU A 63 3.61 1.66 -0.86
CA GLU A 63 3.39 3.12 -0.93
C GLU A 63 1.97 3.46 -1.38
N VAL A 64 1.45 4.58 -0.89
CA VAL A 64 0.32 5.28 -1.53
C VAL A 64 0.71 6.70 -1.93
N SER A 65 0.20 7.16 -3.07
CA SER A 65 0.36 8.56 -3.50
C SER A 65 -0.97 9.17 -3.95
N MET A 66 -1.13 10.47 -3.77
CA MET A 66 -2.35 11.20 -4.17
C MET A 66 -2.06 12.65 -4.60
N ASN A 67 -2.73 13.05 -5.68
CA ASN A 67 -2.68 14.38 -6.30
C ASN A 67 -4.12 14.89 -6.53
N SER A 68 -4.30 16.22 -6.48
CA SER A 68 -5.54 16.88 -6.91
C SER A 68 -5.25 18.10 -7.78
N SER A 69 -6.16 18.38 -8.72
CA SER A 69 -6.20 19.64 -9.46
C SER A 69 -6.54 20.85 -8.58
N SER A 70 -7.11 20.65 -7.39
CA SER A 70 -7.44 21.71 -6.44
C SER A 70 -7.42 21.19 -5.00
N TYR A 71 -6.27 21.26 -4.34
CA TYR A 71 -6.13 20.74 -2.97
C TYR A 71 -7.00 21.47 -1.95
N ALA A 72 -7.17 22.79 -2.09
CA ALA A 72 -8.01 23.58 -1.19
C ALA A 72 -9.46 23.08 -1.15
N LYS A 73 -9.94 22.53 -2.28
CA LYS A 73 -11.31 22.03 -2.46
C LYS A 73 -11.45 20.52 -2.32
N THR A 74 -10.34 19.80 -2.10
CA THR A 74 -10.35 18.34 -2.00
C THR A 74 -10.20 17.90 -0.55
N ARG A 75 -10.90 16.83 -0.19
CA ARG A 75 -10.76 16.14 1.09
C ARG A 75 -10.48 14.67 0.83
N PHE A 76 -9.37 14.18 1.35
CA PHE A 76 -8.94 12.81 1.19
C PHE A 76 -9.29 11.94 2.39
N ARG A 77 -9.54 10.67 2.13
CA ARG A 77 -9.64 9.60 3.12
C ARG A 77 -8.80 8.42 2.66
N LEU A 78 -7.98 7.89 3.57
CA LEU A 78 -7.22 6.67 3.38
C LEU A 78 -7.71 5.63 4.37
N THR A 79 -8.05 4.46 3.86
CA THR A 79 -8.39 3.27 4.65
C THR A 79 -7.38 2.18 4.34
N VAL A 80 -6.82 1.56 5.38
CA VAL A 80 -5.87 0.44 5.31
C VAL A 80 -6.34 -0.61 6.31
N GLU A 81 -6.53 -1.86 5.87
CA GLU A 81 -7.05 -2.96 6.73
C GLU A 81 -8.41 -2.61 7.38
N GLY A 82 -9.27 -1.89 6.67
CA GLY A 82 -10.54 -1.40 7.21
C GLY A 82 -10.42 -0.30 8.27
N LYS A 83 -9.20 0.14 8.63
CA LYS A 83 -8.95 1.25 9.56
C LYS A 83 -8.74 2.55 8.79
N ILE A 84 -9.41 3.60 9.22
CA ILE A 84 -9.24 4.94 8.66
C ILE A 84 -7.91 5.51 9.19
N PHE A 85 -6.94 5.69 8.30
CA PHE A 85 -5.64 6.28 8.61
C PHE A 85 -5.75 7.80 8.76
N PHE A 86 -6.52 8.43 7.87
CA PHE A 86 -6.96 9.81 7.99
C PHE A 86 -8.29 10.00 7.26
N LYS A 87 -9.02 11.03 7.68
CA LYS A 87 -10.29 11.44 7.11
C LYS A 87 -10.32 12.95 6.99
N ASP A 88 -10.94 13.44 5.92
CA ASP A 88 -11.09 14.86 5.62
C ASP A 88 -9.73 15.60 5.57
N LEU A 89 -8.67 14.90 5.18
CA LEU A 89 -7.34 15.48 5.04
C LEU A 89 -7.34 16.45 3.86
N GLN A 90 -7.01 17.72 4.12
CA GLN A 90 -6.72 18.71 3.09
C GLN A 90 -5.21 18.78 2.91
N LEU A 91 -4.75 18.55 1.68
CA LEU A 91 -3.35 18.69 1.32
C LEU A 91 -3.06 20.12 0.85
N GLN A 92 -1.78 20.46 0.73
CA GLN A 92 -1.31 21.68 0.06
C GLN A 92 -0.53 21.39 -1.23
N SER A 93 -0.09 20.14 -1.39
CA SER A 93 0.65 19.63 -2.52
C SER A 93 0.40 18.12 -2.64
N ASP A 94 1.06 17.47 -3.60
CA ASP A 94 1.12 16.02 -3.67
C ASP A 94 1.62 15.42 -2.37
N LEU A 95 1.02 14.28 -2.01
CA LEU A 95 1.43 13.49 -0.86
C LEU A 95 1.75 12.07 -1.33
N THR A 96 2.96 11.64 -0.97
CA THR A 96 3.43 10.26 -1.09
C THR A 96 3.75 9.75 0.29
N LEU A 97 3.12 8.64 0.69
CA LEU A 97 3.31 7.99 1.99
C LEU A 97 3.94 6.62 1.80
N PRO A 98 5.26 6.48 2.05
CA PRO A 98 5.90 5.18 2.06
C PRO A 98 5.54 4.43 3.34
N PHE A 99 5.20 3.15 3.21
CA PHE A 99 4.98 2.26 4.33
C PHE A 99 6.23 1.38 4.52
N ARG A 100 6.81 1.43 5.72
CA ARG A 100 7.98 0.61 6.05
C ARG A 100 7.53 -0.76 6.58
N PRO A 101 8.27 -1.84 6.30
CA PRO A 101 8.00 -3.15 6.89
C PRO A 101 7.94 -3.12 8.43
N PRO A 102 7.08 -3.94 9.08
CA PRO A 102 6.15 -4.92 8.51
C PRO A 102 4.76 -4.31 8.28
N ASN A 103 4.40 -4.10 7.03
CA ASN A 103 3.18 -3.49 6.50
C ASN A 103 2.38 -4.56 5.73
N GLU A 104 2.23 -5.71 6.39
CA GLU A 104 1.63 -6.91 5.85
C GLU A 104 0.11 -6.84 5.94
N LEU A 105 -0.53 -7.34 4.88
CA LEU A 105 -1.96 -7.38 4.70
C LEU A 105 -2.39 -8.84 4.47
N ARG A 106 -3.48 -9.25 5.10
CA ARG A 106 -4.10 -10.56 4.88
C ARG A 106 -4.96 -10.53 3.62
N ARG A 107 -5.17 -11.69 3.00
CA ARG A 107 -6.13 -11.83 1.90
C ARG A 107 -7.49 -11.26 2.29
N GLY A 108 -8.08 -10.47 1.39
CA GLY A 108 -9.35 -9.80 1.60
C GLY A 108 -9.26 -8.47 2.33
N GLU A 109 -8.12 -8.11 2.92
CA GLU A 109 -7.91 -6.75 3.42
C GLU A 109 -7.77 -5.75 2.27
N GLU A 110 -8.30 -4.55 2.49
CA GLU A 110 -8.40 -3.50 1.47
C GLU A 110 -7.54 -2.30 1.86
N VAL A 111 -6.84 -1.77 0.85
CA VAL A 111 -6.26 -0.43 0.85
C VAL A 111 -7.09 0.43 -0.10
N LYS A 112 -7.64 1.53 0.40
CA LYS A 112 -8.57 2.37 -0.36
C LYS A 112 -8.28 3.85 -0.16
N ILE A 113 -8.15 4.56 -1.28
CA ILE A 113 -8.02 6.02 -1.32
C ILE A 113 -9.31 6.57 -1.90
N GLU A 114 -9.91 7.48 -1.14
CA GLU A 114 -11.14 8.16 -1.51
C GLU A 114 -10.95 9.67 -1.44
N CYS A 115 -11.75 10.38 -2.22
CA CYS A 115 -11.82 11.83 -2.18
C CYS A 115 -13.24 12.33 -2.23
N LYS A 116 -13.43 13.59 -1.83
CA LYS A 116 -14.65 14.37 -2.08
C LYS A 116 -14.30 15.83 -2.28
N SER A 117 -15.21 16.54 -2.94
CA SER A 117 -15.22 18.01 -2.94
C SER A 117 -15.69 18.54 -1.60
N SER A 118 -15.08 19.62 -1.11
CA SER A 118 -15.49 20.28 0.13
C SER A 118 -16.77 21.10 -0.03
N ASP A 119 -17.06 21.59 -1.23
CA ASP A 119 -18.11 22.58 -1.49
C ASP A 119 -18.85 22.39 -2.83
N GLY A 120 -18.63 21.27 -3.52
CA GLY A 120 -19.23 21.03 -4.84
C GLY A 120 -18.42 21.60 -6.01
N THR A 121 -17.22 22.15 -5.76
CA THR A 121 -16.28 22.48 -6.84
C THR A 121 -15.83 21.21 -7.54
N ALA A 122 -15.78 21.24 -8.87
CA ALA A 122 -15.22 20.15 -9.67
C ALA A 122 -13.72 19.96 -9.35
N ILE A 123 -13.34 18.73 -9.04
CA ILE A 123 -11.97 18.32 -8.74
C ILE A 123 -11.58 17.15 -9.64
N ILE A 124 -10.30 17.06 -9.96
CA ILE A 124 -9.71 15.90 -10.59
C ILE A 124 -8.65 15.36 -9.65
N VAL A 125 -8.79 14.11 -9.25
CA VAL A 125 -7.91 13.44 -8.31
C VAL A 125 -7.28 12.24 -8.99
N THR A 126 -5.96 12.08 -8.84
CA THR A 126 -5.23 10.89 -9.27
C THR A 126 -4.53 10.30 -8.06
N ALA A 127 -4.61 8.99 -7.90
CA ALA A 127 -3.98 8.30 -6.78
C ALA A 127 -3.40 6.95 -7.20
N THR A 128 -2.37 6.51 -6.47
CA THR A 128 -1.70 5.24 -6.70
C THR A 128 -1.59 4.43 -5.42
N ILE A 129 -1.64 3.11 -5.58
CA ILE A 129 -1.32 2.13 -4.54
C ILE A 129 -0.28 1.19 -5.13
N THR A 130 0.85 1.00 -4.43
CA THR A 130 1.87 0.03 -4.81
C THR A 130 2.13 -0.96 -3.68
N GLY A 131 2.52 -2.18 -4.04
CA GLY A 131 2.76 -3.24 -3.08
C GLY A 131 3.17 -4.54 -3.72
N ARG A 132 3.07 -5.62 -2.96
CA ARG A 132 3.37 -6.98 -3.40
C ARG A 132 2.36 -7.98 -2.85
N GLU A 133 2.14 -9.06 -3.57
CA GLU A 133 1.33 -10.22 -3.15
C GLU A 133 2.17 -11.51 -3.15
N TYR A 134 1.95 -12.37 -2.14
CA TYR A 134 2.76 -13.56 -1.87
C TYR A 134 1.93 -14.86 -1.73
#